data_AF-A0A352RUK5-F1
#
_entry.id   AF-A0A352RUK5-F1
#
_cell.length_a   1.000
_cell.length_b   1.000
_cell.length_c   1.000
_cell.angle_alpha   90.00
_cell.angle_beta   90.00
_cell.angle_gamma   90.00
#
_symmetry.space_group_name_H-M   'P 1'
#
loop_
_entity.id
_entity.type
_entity.pdbx_description
1 polymer ?
#
loop_
_entity_poly.entity_id
_entity_poly.type
_entity_poly.pdbx_seq_one_letter_code
_entity_poly.pdbx_strand_id
1 'polypeptide(L)'
;GGEPLLQLDAPLIGALHARGFEIAIETNGTIEVPEGIDWVCVSPKMGSELVVRKGDELKVVIPQDGQDFAAYEQLDFQYFMVQAMDGPLARQNTAAAVEFCQRHPRWRLSLQTHKLLGIR
;
A
#
# COMPACT_ATOMS: atom_id res chain seq x y z
N GLY A 1 11.21 -4.26 -4.44
CA GLY A 1 10.49 -4.54 -5.70
C GLY A 1 10.10 -6.00 -5.73
N GLY A 2 9.03 -6.38 -6.44
CA GLY A 2 8.35 -7.65 -6.15
C GLY A 2 7.73 -7.61 -4.75
N GLU A 3 7.56 -8.77 -4.11
CA GLU A 3 7.20 -8.85 -2.69
C GLU A 3 8.49 -8.78 -1.83
N PRO A 4 8.75 -7.67 -1.10
CA PRO A 4 9.98 -7.51 -0.33
C PRO A 4 10.14 -8.52 0.80
N LEU A 5 9.05 -9.01 1.40
CA LEU A 5 9.09 -9.96 2.52
C LEU A 5 9.58 -11.36 2.12
N LEU A 6 9.80 -11.62 0.83
CA LEU A 6 10.48 -12.83 0.36
C LEU A 6 12.00 -12.79 0.58
N GLN A 7 12.57 -11.61 0.83
CA GLN A 7 14.02 -11.40 0.89
C GLN A 7 14.47 -10.60 2.11
N LEU A 8 13.61 -9.71 2.62
CA LEU A 8 13.91 -8.88 3.78
C LEU A 8 14.05 -9.76 5.04
N ASP A 9 15.15 -9.60 5.75
CA ASP A 9 15.48 -10.38 6.94
C ASP A 9 15.99 -9.51 8.10
N ALA A 10 16.04 -10.10 9.30
CA ALA A 10 16.48 -9.41 10.50
C ALA A 10 17.93 -8.86 10.41
N PRO A 11 18.91 -9.58 9.81
CA PRO A 11 20.25 -9.02 9.58
C PRO A 11 20.26 -7.73 8.76
N LEU A 12 19.49 -7.65 7.66
CA LEU A 12 19.40 -6.45 6.84
C LEU A 12 18.75 -5.29 7.61
N ILE A 13 17.65 -5.57 8.30
CA ILE A 13 16.95 -4.59 9.15
C ILE A 13 17.92 -3.97 10.18
N GLY A 14 18.61 -4.82 10.94
CA GLY A 14 19.59 -4.38 11.93
C GLY A 14 20.75 -3.59 11.31
N ALA A 15 21.23 -3.98 10.13
CA ALA A 15 22.32 -3.29 9.45
C ALA A 15 21.94 -1.90 8.91
N LEU A 16 20.68 -1.71 8.52
CA LEU A 16 20.12 -0.41 8.10
C LEU A 16 19.91 0.50 9.31
N HIS A 17 19.30 -0.01 10.38
CA HIS A 17 19.12 0.73 11.63
C HIS A 17 20.45 1.13 12.27
N ALA A 18 21.46 0.25 12.25
CA ALA A 18 22.81 0.59 12.74
C ALA A 18 23.48 1.74 11.97
N ARG A 19 22.98 2.06 10.77
CA ARG A 19 23.41 3.21 9.95
C ARG A 19 22.49 4.43 10.09
N GLY A 20 21.50 4.38 10.97
CA GLY A 20 20.55 5.46 11.23
C GLY A 20 19.49 5.63 10.15
N PHE A 21 19.22 4.60 9.34
CA PHE A 21 18.09 4.61 8.40
C PHE A 21 16.79 4.29 9.12
N GLU A 22 15.71 4.92 8.69
CA GLU A 22 14.34 4.45 8.90
C GLU A 22 13.95 3.55 7.72
N ILE A 23 13.19 2.50 7.99
CA ILE A 23 12.80 1.46 7.04
C ILE A 23 11.30 1.53 6.80
N ALA A 24 10.92 1.96 5.61
CA ALA A 24 9.56 1.81 5.10
C ALA A 24 9.47 0.59 4.18
N ILE A 25 8.38 -0.18 4.29
CA ILE A 25 8.07 -1.30 3.40
C ILE A 25 6.77 -1.07 2.61
N GLU A 26 6.78 -1.52 1.36
CA GLU A 26 5.62 -1.59 0.47
C GLU A 26 5.37 -3.07 0.15
N THR A 27 4.39 -3.69 0.79
CA THR A 27 4.09 -5.13 0.68
C THR A 27 2.68 -5.37 0.12
N ASN A 28 2.46 -6.53 -0.52
CA ASN A 28 1.12 -6.98 -0.90
C ASN A 28 0.30 -7.50 0.32
N GLY A 29 0.95 -7.69 1.47
CA GLY A 29 0.34 -8.13 2.72
C GLY A 29 0.07 -9.63 2.83
N THR A 30 0.64 -10.45 1.94
CA THR A 30 0.46 -11.93 1.96
C THR A 30 1.48 -12.65 2.85
N ILE A 31 2.44 -11.93 3.43
CA ILE A 31 3.48 -12.45 4.33
C ILE A 31 3.50 -11.54 5.58
N GLU A 32 3.71 -12.12 6.76
CA GLU A 32 3.84 -11.34 7.99
C GLU A 32 5.05 -10.39 7.93
N VAL A 33 4.86 -9.16 8.41
CA VAL A 33 5.93 -8.16 8.48
C VAL A 33 6.80 -8.46 9.70
N PRO A 34 8.14 -8.59 9.56
CA PRO A 34 9.03 -8.81 10.69
C PRO A 34 9.10 -7.58 11.60
N GLU A 35 9.57 -7.78 12.83
CA GLU A 35 9.86 -6.67 13.74
C GLU A 35 10.98 -5.77 13.18
N GLY A 36 10.96 -4.49 13.59
CA GLY A 36 11.97 -3.51 13.18
C GLY A 36 11.67 -2.79 11.86
N ILE A 37 10.46 -2.88 11.34
CA ILE A 37 10.01 -2.02 10.24
C ILE A 37 9.34 -0.78 10.83
N ASP A 38 9.82 0.39 10.44
CA ASP A 38 9.41 1.68 11.02
C ASP A 38 8.12 2.22 10.37
N TRP A 39 7.87 1.86 9.10
CA TRP A 39 6.65 2.23 8.39
C TRP A 39 6.15 1.11 7.47
N VAL A 40 4.92 0.65 7.71
CA VAL A 40 4.30 -0.45 6.97
C VAL A 40 3.18 0.06 6.07
N CYS A 41 3.43 0.05 4.76
CA CYS A 41 2.41 0.25 3.74
C CYS A 41 1.99 -1.09 3.12
N VAL A 42 0.71 -1.40 3.23
CA VAL A 42 0.10 -2.62 2.70
C VAL A 42 -0.78 -2.28 1.51
N SER A 43 -0.56 -2.94 0.38
CA SER A 43 -1.38 -2.79 -0.83
C SER A 43 -2.00 -4.12 -1.26
N PRO A 44 -3.17 -4.49 -0.70
CA PRO A 44 -3.81 -5.78 -0.96
C PRO A 44 -4.06 -6.02 -2.45
N LYS A 45 -3.92 -7.27 -2.87
CA LYS A 45 -4.21 -7.74 -4.23
C LYS A 45 -5.37 -8.73 -4.19
N MET A 46 -6.36 -8.51 -5.05
CA MET A 46 -7.46 -9.46 -5.19
C MET A 46 -6.94 -10.81 -5.70
N GLY A 47 -7.51 -11.90 -5.19
CA GLY A 47 -7.05 -13.26 -5.47
C GLY A 47 -5.89 -13.74 -4.58
N SER A 48 -5.53 -12.99 -3.53
CA SER A 48 -4.56 -13.42 -2.51
C SER A 48 -5.12 -13.26 -1.11
N GLU A 49 -4.66 -14.10 -0.18
CA GLU A 49 -5.02 -13.99 1.23
C GLU A 49 -4.24 -12.85 1.90
N LEU A 50 -4.96 -11.93 2.54
CA LEU A 50 -4.35 -10.84 3.31
C LEU A 50 -4.10 -11.29 4.74
N VAL A 51 -2.83 -11.49 5.10
CA VAL A 51 -2.43 -11.87 6.48
C VAL A 51 -2.04 -10.65 7.31
N VAL A 52 -1.54 -9.58 6.67
CA VAL A 52 -1.19 -8.33 7.35
C VAL A 52 -2.44 -7.47 7.53
N ARG A 53 -2.96 -7.48 8.76
CA ARG A 53 -4.23 -6.81 9.12
C ARG A 53 -4.04 -5.51 9.93
N LYS A 54 -2.79 -5.10 10.13
CA LYS A 54 -2.41 -3.86 10.82
C LYS A 54 -1.17 -3.22 10.21
N GLY A 55 -1.02 -1.90 10.37
CA GLY A 55 0.15 -1.15 9.89
C GLY A 55 -0.11 0.36 9.87
N ASP A 56 0.75 1.12 9.18
CA ASP A 56 0.63 2.57 9.11
C ASP A 56 -0.33 2.98 7.99
N GLU A 57 -0.14 2.42 6.80
CA GLU A 57 -0.90 2.78 5.60
C GLU A 57 -1.51 1.56 4.92
N LEU A 58 -2.83 1.59 4.69
CA LEU A 58 -3.50 0.69 3.77
C LEU A 58 -3.73 1.41 2.43
N LYS A 59 -2.94 1.06 1.41
CA LYS A 59 -2.98 1.66 0.06
C LYS A 59 -3.61 0.73 -0.96
N VAL A 60 -4.92 0.86 -1.13
CA VAL A 60 -5.70 0.00 -2.03
C VAL A 60 -5.60 0.52 -3.47
N VAL A 61 -5.11 -0.33 -4.39
CA VAL A 61 -5.11 -0.01 -5.82
C VAL A 61 -6.48 -0.31 -6.41
N ILE A 62 -7.06 0.63 -7.16
CA ILE A 62 -8.41 0.50 -7.73
C ILE A 62 -8.43 0.80 -9.24
N PRO A 63 -9.31 0.18 -10.04
CA PRO A 63 -10.25 -0.87 -9.64
C PRO A 63 -9.58 -2.25 -9.56
N GLN A 64 -10.03 -3.11 -8.65
CA GLN A 64 -9.86 -4.56 -8.74
C GLN A 64 -11.21 -5.22 -8.45
N ASP A 65 -11.58 -6.24 -9.24
CA ASP A 65 -12.88 -6.91 -9.08
C ASP A 65 -12.98 -7.65 -7.74
N GLY A 66 -14.10 -7.50 -7.05
CA GLY A 66 -14.36 -8.16 -5.77
C GLY A 66 -13.78 -7.45 -4.53
N GLN A 67 -13.28 -6.22 -4.67
CA GLN A 67 -12.85 -5.43 -3.52
C GLN A 67 -14.01 -5.10 -2.56
N ASP A 68 -13.79 -5.33 -1.26
CA ASP A 68 -14.70 -4.95 -0.19
C ASP A 68 -14.05 -3.87 0.69
N PHE A 69 -14.42 -2.61 0.44
CA PHE A 69 -13.92 -1.47 1.20
C PHE A 69 -14.43 -1.43 2.63
N ALA A 70 -15.63 -1.98 2.91
CA ALA A 70 -16.14 -2.05 4.27
C ALA A 70 -15.31 -3.03 5.10
N ALA A 71 -14.88 -4.16 4.51
CA ALA A 71 -13.95 -5.09 5.16
C ALA A 71 -12.57 -4.47 5.40
N TYR A 72 -12.03 -3.72 4.42
CA TYR A 72 -10.76 -3.00 4.60
C TYR A 72 -10.83 -1.99 5.75
N GLU A 73 -11.95 -1.27 5.88
CA GLU A 73 -12.18 -0.30 6.94
C GLU A 73 -12.21 -0.87 8.36
N GLN A 74 -12.34 -2.20 8.52
CA GLN A 74 -12.22 -2.88 9.82
C GLN A 74 -10.78 -3.26 10.20
N LEU A 75 -9.81 -3.04 9.30
CA LEU A 75 -8.39 -3.32 9.56
C LEU A 75 -7.76 -2.20 10.40
N ASP A 76 -6.68 -2.54 11.10
CA ASP A 76 -6.02 -1.65 12.07
C ASP A 76 -4.90 -0.84 11.39
N PHE A 77 -5.30 0.14 10.58
CA PHE A 77 -4.38 1.06 9.88
C PHE A 77 -4.64 2.50 10.25
N GLN A 78 -3.59 3.33 10.28
CA GLN A 78 -3.71 4.76 10.56
C GLN A 78 -4.25 5.53 9.35
N TYR A 79 -3.78 5.18 8.15
CA TYR A 79 -4.16 5.85 6.91
C TYR A 79 -4.83 4.89 5.93
N PHE A 80 -5.98 5.30 5.41
CA PHE A 80 -6.71 4.58 4.37
C PHE A 80 -6.54 5.37 3.07
N MET A 81 -5.86 4.77 2.10
CA MET A 81 -5.49 5.41 0.84
C MET A 81 -6.05 4.61 -0.34
N VAL A 82 -6.53 5.30 -1.36
CA VAL A 82 -6.79 4.70 -2.67
C VAL A 82 -5.80 5.23 -3.69
N GLN A 83 -5.30 4.34 -4.54
CA GLN A 83 -4.41 4.68 -5.64
C GLN A 83 -5.02 4.17 -6.95
N ALA A 84 -5.09 5.04 -7.95
CA ALA A 84 -5.53 4.62 -9.27
C ALA A 84 -4.56 3.59 -9.87
N MET A 85 -5.11 2.50 -10.38
CA MET A 85 -4.37 1.54 -11.19
C MET A 85 -3.88 2.24 -12.44
N ASP A 86 -2.57 2.19 -12.65
CA ASP A 86 -1.93 2.69 -13.86
C ASP A 86 -2.17 1.75 -15.05
N GLY A 87 -1.92 2.24 -16.26
CA GLY A 87 -2.09 1.48 -17.50
C GLY A 87 -2.97 2.22 -18.51
N PRO A 88 -3.54 1.50 -19.50
CA PRO A 88 -4.31 2.12 -20.59
C PRO A 88 -5.50 2.98 -20.11
N LEU A 89 -6.04 2.66 -18.93
CA LEU A 89 -7.20 3.33 -18.33
C LEU A 89 -6.82 4.33 -17.22
N ALA A 90 -5.54 4.70 -17.08
CA ALA A 90 -5.06 5.52 -15.95
C ALA A 90 -5.86 6.80 -15.72
N ARG A 91 -6.24 7.53 -16.78
CA ARG A 91 -7.08 8.75 -16.65
C ARG A 91 -8.45 8.46 -16.07
N GLN A 92 -9.12 7.40 -16.55
CA GLN A 92 -10.42 6.98 -16.04
C GLN A 92 -10.32 6.50 -14.59
N ASN A 93 -9.32 5.68 -14.29
CA ASN A 93 -9.09 5.17 -12.93
C ASN A 93 -8.76 6.29 -11.94
N THR A 94 -8.03 7.33 -12.38
CA THR A 94 -7.75 8.51 -11.55
C THR A 94 -9.04 9.28 -11.24
N ALA A 95 -9.90 9.51 -12.23
CA ALA A 95 -11.19 10.16 -12.00
C ALA A 95 -12.07 9.36 -11.03
N ALA A 96 -12.11 8.03 -11.20
CA ALA A 96 -12.85 7.14 -10.29
C ALA A 96 -12.30 7.15 -8.86
N ALA A 97 -10.96 7.17 -8.68
CA ALA A 97 -10.34 7.28 -7.37
C ALA A 97 -10.62 8.62 -6.69
N VAL A 98 -10.63 9.72 -7.44
CA VAL A 98 -11.03 11.04 -6.95
C VAL A 98 -12.49 11.03 -6.48
N GLU A 99 -13.40 10.53 -7.31
CA GLU A 99 -14.83 10.43 -6.95
C GLU A 99 -15.03 9.55 -5.70
N PHE A 100 -14.32 8.43 -5.62
CA PHE A 100 -14.36 7.54 -4.46
C PHE A 100 -13.98 8.28 -3.18
N CYS A 101 -12.84 8.96 -3.15
CA CYS A 101 -12.43 9.76 -1.98
C CYS A 101 -13.43 10.85 -1.61
N GLN A 102 -14.05 11.51 -2.59
CA GLN A 102 -15.07 12.54 -2.33
C GLN A 102 -16.30 11.95 -1.65
N ARG A 103 -16.67 10.71 -1.97
CA ARG A 103 -17.81 9.99 -1.37
C ARG A 103 -17.48 9.31 -0.05
N HIS A 104 -16.21 8.97 0.16
CA HIS A 104 -15.72 8.21 1.32
C HIS A 104 -14.58 8.99 2.01
N PRO A 105 -14.89 10.02 2.84
CA PRO A 105 -13.90 10.97 3.36
C PRO A 105 -12.87 10.37 4.34
N ARG A 106 -13.08 9.13 4.80
CA ARG A 106 -12.05 8.36 5.52
C ARG A 106 -10.85 8.04 4.62
N TRP A 107 -11.10 7.87 3.32
CA TRP A 107 -10.10 7.51 2.32
C TRP A 107 -9.47 8.74 1.69
N ARG A 108 -8.15 8.71 1.52
CA ARG A 108 -7.39 9.77 0.87
C ARG A 108 -6.80 9.28 -0.44
N LEU A 109 -6.57 10.21 -1.36
CA LEU A 109 -5.99 9.89 -2.67
C LEU A 109 -4.47 9.76 -2.56
N SER A 110 -3.93 8.64 -3.01
CA SER A 110 -2.50 8.43 -3.27
C SER A 110 -2.21 8.57 -4.76
N LEU A 111 -1.35 9.50 -5.13
CA LEU A 111 -0.92 9.73 -6.51
C LEU A 111 0.47 9.15 -6.74
N GLN A 112 0.68 8.53 -7.90
CA GLN A 112 2.01 8.12 -8.36
C GLN A 112 2.76 9.34 -8.93
N THR A 113 3.12 10.28 -8.05
CA THR A 113 3.69 11.59 -8.43
C THR A 113 4.96 11.48 -9.24
N HIS A 114 5.81 10.49 -8.99
CA HIS A 114 7.01 10.22 -9.80
C HIS A 114 6.68 10.05 -11.30
N LYS A 115 5.56 9.37 -11.64
CA LYS A 115 5.12 9.22 -13.04
C LYS A 115 4.64 10.54 -13.63
N LEU A 116 3.90 11.33 -12.85
CA LEU A 116 3.43 12.66 -13.26
C LEU A 116 4.60 13.63 -13.51
N LEU A 117 5.67 13.49 -12.73
CA LEU A 117 6.88 14.30 -12.81
C LEU A 117 7.92 13.77 -13.81
N GLY A 118 7.73 12.56 -14.36
CA GLY A 118 8.70 11.94 -15.27
C GLY A 118 9.97 11.41 -14.59
N ILE A 119 9.91 11.12 -13.29
CA ILE A 119 11.01 10.54 -12.51
C ILE A 119 10.85 9.01 -12.48
N ARG A 120 11.93 8.28 -12.77
CA ARG A 120 12.00 6.80 -12.74
C ARG A 120 13.03 6.33 -11.74
#